data_AF-A0A414WQZ1-F1
#
_entry.id   AF-A0A414WQZ1-F1
#
_cell.length_a   1.000
_cell.length_b   1.000
_cell.length_c   1.000
_cell.angle_alpha   90.00
_cell.angle_beta   90.00
_cell.angle_gamma   90.00
#
_symmetry.space_group_name_H-M   'P 1'
#
loop_
_entity.id
_entity.type
_entity.pdbx_description
1 polymer ?
#
loop_
_entity_poly.entity_id
_entity_poly.type
_entity_poly.pdbx_seq_one_letter_code
_entity_poly.pdbx_strand_id
1 'polypeptide(L)'
;MGLVLNNNESWSIVNKIVNLVANGIILFMIAKILSSDDVALWYLFGAIFAIVGIMEGGFLQTISRHITYIINKKESHLDLDCNEFIKINNRVFVKIVVAIAVIALLGGSFYLSQYKRIEVCWQEYIAWGIFVISGTVGLLSNLHSSILLGFQKVVIVQKNQIISTLANLFLVFLFLEVFKWEYLISFVLCFGLSRVLLFVLNLRKSKLCYNISETKSGKEHILRKLVVDDMKKMLINIISFNLLTSVFYMLMATYVSVDLLASLGFTTQILNYVGGFTSILLSSNIPYFAALFSMNRLKYLNGIVIRRGVTSMTCYIVVVLIFVFLFPYLQKIMDLKTNILSGNILYSFLFFMTMEYGIGLLGIYLLVCNELRLMIVSLMVSTLILLITFVLMQMKVGVSLIFIVRGIIVLVLLYIPAVYFVRKIVDSN
;
A
#
# COMPACT_ATOMS: atom_id res chain seq x y z
N MET A 1 19.46 14.19 24.19
CA MET A 1 19.97 13.00 23.48
C MET A 1 19.70 13.17 22.00
N GLY A 2 20.71 13.60 21.23
CA GLY A 2 20.59 13.73 19.79
C GLY A 2 20.44 12.35 19.15
N LEU A 3 19.36 12.12 18.41
CA LEU A 3 19.21 10.95 17.56
C LEU A 3 20.27 11.02 16.46
N VAL A 4 21.41 10.36 16.65
CA VAL A 4 22.34 10.07 15.55
C VAL A 4 21.64 9.02 14.71
N LEU A 5 20.89 9.48 13.70
CA LEU A 5 20.19 8.61 12.75
C LEU A 5 21.23 7.77 12.01
N ASN A 6 21.03 6.46 11.95
CA ASN A 6 21.85 5.59 11.12
C ASN A 6 21.60 5.98 9.64
N ASN A 7 22.61 5.86 8.78
CA ASN A 7 22.54 6.18 7.36
C ASN A 7 21.30 5.54 6.67
N ASN A 8 20.94 4.30 7.07
CA ASN A 8 19.75 3.60 6.59
C ASN A 8 18.44 4.32 6.92
N GLU A 9 18.33 4.86 8.14
CA GLU A 9 17.14 5.56 8.64
C GLU A 9 17.01 6.92 7.93
N SER A 10 18.12 7.65 7.78
CA SER A 10 18.17 8.92 7.07
C SER A 10 17.68 8.77 5.62
N TRP A 11 18.20 7.81 4.86
CA TRP A 11 17.75 7.58 3.48
C TRP A 11 16.29 7.13 3.38
N SER A 12 15.79 6.41 4.37
CA SER A 12 14.38 6.02 4.42
C SER A 12 13.46 7.22 4.66
N ILE A 13 13.87 8.16 5.53
CA ILE A 13 13.14 9.41 5.77
C ILE A 13 13.15 10.28 4.51
N VAL A 14 14.33 10.46 3.89
CA VAL A 14 14.47 11.23 2.64
C VAL A 14 13.57 10.66 1.55
N ASN A 15 13.58 9.34 1.34
CA ASN A 15 12.71 8.70 0.36
C ASN A 15 11.22 8.91 0.67
N LYS A 16 10.80 8.83 1.94
CA LYS A 16 9.40 9.13 2.30
C LYS A 16 9.01 10.57 1.97
N ILE A 17 9.86 11.55 2.28
CA ILE A 17 9.61 12.97 1.98
C ILE A 17 9.53 13.19 0.48
N VAL A 18 10.52 12.69 -0.29
CA VAL A 18 10.53 12.84 -1.76
C VAL A 18 9.30 12.19 -2.38
N ASN A 19 8.94 10.97 -1.96
CA ASN A 19 7.73 10.30 -2.46
C ASN A 19 6.46 11.08 -2.13
N LEU A 20 6.37 11.65 -0.95
CA LEU A 20 5.20 12.45 -0.57
C LEU A 20 5.08 13.70 -1.43
N VAL A 21 6.17 14.46 -1.58
CA VAL A 21 6.16 15.70 -2.34
C VAL A 21 5.94 15.43 -3.83
N ALA A 22 6.70 14.50 -4.42
CA ALA A 22 6.60 14.20 -5.84
C ALA A 22 5.24 13.61 -6.21
N ASN A 23 4.73 12.65 -5.45
CA ASN A 23 3.41 12.10 -5.74
C ASN A 23 2.28 13.07 -5.40
N GLY A 24 2.47 13.98 -4.44
CA GLY A 24 1.54 15.09 -4.20
C GLY A 24 1.45 16.02 -5.41
N ILE A 25 2.58 16.41 -6.00
CA ILE A 25 2.60 17.21 -7.23
C ILE A 25 1.91 16.47 -8.38
N ILE A 26 2.27 15.20 -8.60
CA ILE A 26 1.64 14.36 -9.63
C ILE A 26 0.12 14.29 -9.43
N LEU A 27 -0.34 14.10 -8.19
CA LEU A 27 -1.75 14.05 -7.85
C LEU A 27 -2.49 15.35 -8.24
N PHE A 28 -1.89 16.51 -7.96
CA PHE A 28 -2.45 17.80 -8.36
C PHE A 28 -2.47 17.98 -9.89
N MET A 29 -1.43 17.53 -10.59
CA MET A 29 -1.39 17.59 -12.07
C MET A 29 -2.49 16.73 -12.69
N ILE A 30 -2.69 15.51 -12.18
CA ILE A 30 -3.77 14.61 -12.62
C ILE A 30 -5.13 15.27 -12.43
N ALA A 31 -5.42 15.83 -11.26
CA ALA A 31 -6.71 16.46 -10.96
C ALA A 31 -6.97 17.75 -11.74
N LYS A 32 -5.92 18.41 -12.23
CA LYS A 32 -6.01 19.61 -13.07
C LYS A 32 -6.22 19.27 -14.55
N ILE A 33 -5.52 18.26 -15.05
CA ILE A 33 -5.40 18.01 -16.50
C ILE A 33 -6.40 16.95 -16.96
N LEU A 34 -6.49 15.82 -16.26
CA LEU A 34 -7.35 14.71 -16.68
C LEU A 34 -8.83 15.00 -16.40
N SER A 35 -9.70 14.35 -17.17
CA SER A 35 -11.15 14.38 -16.96
C SER A 35 -11.55 13.59 -15.71
N SER A 36 -12.74 13.84 -15.16
CA SER A 36 -13.29 13.04 -14.06
C SER A 36 -13.34 11.55 -14.40
N ASP A 37 -13.67 11.21 -15.65
CA ASP A 37 -13.77 9.83 -16.13
C ASP A 37 -12.40 9.13 -16.09
N ASP A 38 -11.36 9.80 -16.59
CA ASP A 38 -9.99 9.29 -16.59
C ASP A 38 -9.46 9.10 -15.15
N VAL A 39 -9.75 10.06 -14.27
CA VAL A 39 -9.36 10.00 -12.86
C VAL A 39 -10.08 8.84 -12.16
N ALA A 40 -11.38 8.67 -12.40
CA ALA A 40 -12.15 7.55 -11.87
C ALA A 40 -11.60 6.19 -12.34
N LEU A 41 -11.28 6.07 -13.64
CA LEU A 41 -10.69 4.87 -14.24
C LEU A 41 -9.30 4.57 -13.67
N TRP A 42 -8.45 5.58 -13.46
CA TRP A 42 -7.14 5.42 -12.84
C TRP A 42 -7.23 4.74 -11.46
N TYR A 43 -8.12 5.23 -10.61
CA TYR A 43 -8.33 4.65 -9.29
C TYR A 43 -8.97 3.26 -9.36
N LEU A 44 -9.88 3.04 -10.32
CA LEU A 44 -10.50 1.74 -10.55
C LEU A 44 -9.47 0.70 -11.01
N PHE A 45 -8.54 1.07 -11.89
CA PHE A 45 -7.41 0.24 -12.31
C PHE A 45 -6.56 -0.18 -11.10
N GLY A 46 -6.25 0.79 -10.23
CA GLY A 46 -5.56 0.54 -8.97
C GLY A 46 -6.30 -0.44 -8.07
N ALA A 47 -7.62 -0.28 -7.92
CA ALA A 47 -8.44 -1.18 -7.11
C ALA A 47 -8.48 -2.61 -7.64
N ILE A 48 -8.70 -2.79 -8.96
CA ILE A 48 -8.71 -4.11 -9.60
C ILE A 48 -7.35 -4.80 -9.43
N PHE A 49 -6.26 -4.10 -9.75
CA PHE A 49 -4.92 -4.68 -9.66
C PHE A 49 -4.52 -5.00 -8.22
N ALA A 50 -4.92 -4.17 -7.24
CA ALA A 50 -4.63 -4.41 -5.84
C ALA A 50 -5.27 -5.71 -5.32
N ILE A 51 -6.49 -6.06 -5.77
CA ILE A 51 -7.14 -7.33 -5.41
C ILE A 51 -6.35 -8.51 -5.94
N VAL A 52 -5.98 -8.50 -7.22
CA VAL A 52 -5.20 -9.60 -7.79
C VAL A 52 -3.80 -9.65 -7.16
N GLY A 53 -3.23 -8.50 -6.81
CA GLY A 53 -1.97 -8.38 -6.09
C GLY A 53 -1.95 -9.07 -4.71
N ILE A 54 -3.11 -9.30 -4.07
CA ILE A 54 -3.22 -10.07 -2.82
C ILE A 54 -2.67 -11.50 -3.00
N MET A 55 -2.74 -12.06 -4.21
CA MET A 55 -2.24 -13.41 -4.50
C MET A 55 -0.73 -13.56 -4.25
N GLU A 56 0.01 -12.45 -4.17
CA GLU A 56 1.41 -12.45 -3.77
C GLU A 56 1.59 -12.93 -2.31
N GLY A 57 0.57 -12.75 -1.45
CA GLY A 57 0.50 -13.37 -0.12
C GLY A 57 1.64 -13.04 0.85
N GLY A 58 2.34 -11.93 0.65
CA GLY A 58 3.45 -11.49 1.50
C GLY A 58 4.78 -12.17 1.18
N PHE A 59 4.87 -12.84 0.03
CA PHE A 59 6.07 -13.53 -0.46
C PHE A 59 7.33 -12.66 -0.37
N LEU A 60 7.21 -11.38 -0.73
CA LEU A 60 8.31 -10.43 -0.72
C LEU A 60 8.94 -10.23 0.68
N GLN A 61 8.10 -10.06 1.70
CA GLN A 61 8.57 -9.89 3.08
C GLN A 61 9.21 -11.18 3.62
N THR A 62 8.63 -12.33 3.28
CA THR A 62 9.18 -13.65 3.61
C THR A 62 10.56 -13.85 3.00
N ILE A 63 10.75 -13.53 1.71
CA ILE A 63 12.07 -13.60 1.06
C ILE A 63 13.11 -12.74 1.78
N SER A 64 12.80 -11.47 2.03
CA SER A 64 13.75 -10.56 2.67
C SER A 64 14.19 -11.09 4.03
N ARG A 65 13.27 -11.67 4.79
CA ARG A 65 13.54 -12.25 6.11
C ARG A 65 14.46 -13.46 6.03
N HIS A 66 14.14 -14.45 5.19
CA HIS A 66 14.97 -15.67 5.10
C HIS A 66 16.37 -15.38 4.54
N ILE A 67 16.51 -14.50 3.55
CA ILE A 67 17.84 -14.07 3.09
C ILE A 67 18.66 -13.49 4.24
N THR A 68 18.05 -12.64 5.08
CA THR A 68 18.71 -12.07 6.26
C THR A 68 19.13 -13.16 7.26
N TYR A 69 18.29 -14.17 7.47
CA TYR A 69 18.57 -15.27 8.40
C TYR A 69 19.68 -16.20 7.93
N ILE A 70 19.71 -16.52 6.63
CA ILE A 70 20.76 -17.33 6.00
C ILE A 70 22.11 -16.60 6.09
N ILE A 71 22.16 -15.32 5.73
CA ILE A 71 23.40 -14.52 5.77
C ILE A 71 23.95 -14.41 7.20
N ASN A 72 23.08 -14.18 8.18
CA ASN A 72 23.48 -14.04 9.59
C ASN A 72 23.65 -15.38 10.32
N LYS A 73 23.58 -16.52 9.61
CA LYS A 73 23.70 -17.88 10.15
C LYS A 73 22.74 -18.20 11.32
N LYS A 74 21.59 -17.53 11.40
CA LYS A 74 20.58 -17.78 12.44
C LYS A 74 19.72 -19.02 12.16
N GLU A 75 19.69 -19.48 10.91
CA GLU A 75 19.09 -20.77 10.51
C GLU A 75 20.17 -21.87 10.45
N SER A 76 20.96 -22.02 11.51
CA SER A 76 22.13 -22.93 11.59
C SER A 76 21.79 -24.42 11.43
N HIS A 77 20.51 -24.78 11.32
CA HIS A 77 20.03 -26.16 11.21
C HIS A 77 19.96 -26.67 9.76
N LEU A 78 20.03 -25.75 8.80
CA LEU A 78 19.96 -26.06 7.38
C LEU A 78 21.13 -25.31 6.75
N ASP A 79 22.24 -25.99 6.40
CA ASP A 79 23.25 -25.43 5.50
C ASP A 79 22.57 -25.11 4.15
N LEU A 80 22.00 -23.90 4.04
CA LEU A 80 21.27 -23.40 2.89
C LEU A 80 22.15 -22.41 2.14
N ASP A 81 22.38 -22.70 0.86
CA ASP A 81 22.98 -21.72 -0.04
C ASP A 81 21.97 -20.62 -0.36
N CYS A 82 22.30 -19.39 0.01
CA CYS A 82 21.49 -18.21 -0.27
C CYS A 82 21.23 -18.02 -1.77
N ASN A 83 22.21 -18.38 -2.62
CA ASN A 83 22.07 -18.25 -4.07
C ASN A 83 20.99 -19.20 -4.61
N GLU A 84 20.98 -20.42 -4.10
CA GLU A 84 20.00 -21.43 -4.47
C GLU A 84 18.59 -21.06 -3.99
N PHE A 85 18.48 -20.61 -2.74
CA PHE A 85 17.23 -20.10 -2.18
C PHE A 85 16.62 -18.99 -3.05
N ILE A 86 17.43 -18.00 -3.46
CA ILE A 86 17.00 -16.91 -4.33
C ILE A 86 16.56 -17.44 -5.70
N LYS A 87 17.32 -18.35 -6.31
CA LYS A 87 17.03 -18.90 -7.65
C LYS A 87 15.69 -19.64 -7.70
N ILE A 88 15.43 -20.50 -6.71
CA ILE A 88 14.19 -21.29 -6.63
C ILE A 88 13.00 -20.36 -6.40
N ASN A 89 13.11 -19.46 -5.42
CA ASN A 89 12.00 -18.58 -5.07
C ASN A 89 11.73 -17.51 -6.13
N ASN A 90 12.74 -17.04 -6.88
CA ASN A 90 12.52 -16.18 -8.04
C ASN A 90 11.63 -16.86 -9.10
N ARG A 91 11.86 -18.15 -9.39
CA ARG A 91 11.04 -18.90 -10.35
C ARG A 91 9.59 -19.05 -9.86
N VAL A 92 9.40 -19.32 -8.58
CA VAL A 92 8.06 -19.40 -7.98
C VAL A 92 7.36 -18.04 -8.07
N PHE A 93 8.05 -16.97 -7.73
CA PHE A 93 7.48 -15.62 -7.78
C PHE A 93 7.10 -15.19 -9.19
N VAL A 94 7.94 -15.45 -10.19
CA VAL A 94 7.62 -15.15 -11.59
C VAL A 94 6.33 -15.85 -12.02
N LYS A 95 6.12 -17.11 -11.62
CA LYS A 95 4.86 -17.83 -11.88
C LYS A 95 3.65 -17.15 -11.21
N ILE A 96 3.80 -16.70 -9.97
CA ILE A 96 2.76 -15.96 -9.24
C ILE A 96 2.45 -14.65 -9.98
N VAL A 97 3.47 -13.89 -10.37
CA VAL A 97 3.30 -12.61 -11.06
C VAL A 97 2.67 -12.78 -12.45
N VAL A 98 3.02 -13.83 -13.19
CA VAL A 98 2.35 -14.16 -14.45
C VAL A 98 0.88 -14.52 -14.23
N ALA A 99 0.56 -15.31 -13.19
CA ALA A 99 -0.83 -15.61 -12.85
C ALA A 99 -1.60 -14.33 -12.49
N ILE A 100 -1.00 -13.43 -11.71
CA ILE A 100 -1.58 -12.11 -11.39
C ILE A 100 -1.84 -11.31 -12.66
N ALA A 101 -0.88 -11.24 -13.58
CA ALA A 101 -1.05 -10.50 -14.84
C ALA A 101 -2.19 -11.08 -15.69
N VAL A 102 -2.28 -12.41 -15.82
CA VAL A 102 -3.33 -13.08 -16.59
C VAL A 102 -4.70 -12.85 -15.95
N ILE A 103 -4.84 -13.02 -14.63
CA ILE A 103 -6.10 -12.81 -13.92
C ILE A 103 -6.52 -11.34 -13.97
N ALA A 104 -5.57 -10.41 -13.84
CA ALA A 104 -5.86 -8.99 -14.00
C ALA A 104 -6.31 -8.66 -15.43
N LEU A 105 -5.61 -9.14 -16.46
CA LEU A 105 -6.02 -8.89 -17.85
C LEU A 105 -7.40 -9.49 -18.14
N LEU A 106 -7.67 -10.73 -17.77
CA LEU A 106 -8.95 -11.38 -18.06
C LEU A 106 -10.08 -10.84 -17.18
N GLY A 107 -9.91 -10.90 -15.85
CA GLY A 107 -10.93 -10.50 -14.88
C GLY A 107 -11.15 -8.98 -14.85
N GLY A 108 -10.09 -8.19 -14.98
CA GLY A 108 -10.19 -6.74 -15.06
C GLY A 108 -10.84 -6.26 -16.35
N SER A 109 -10.47 -6.83 -17.51
CA SER A 109 -11.12 -6.45 -18.77
C SER A 109 -12.59 -6.87 -18.79
N PHE A 110 -12.92 -8.05 -18.24
CA PHE A 110 -14.31 -8.46 -18.05
C PHE A 110 -15.07 -7.47 -17.15
N TYR A 111 -14.50 -7.09 -16.01
CA TYR A 111 -15.12 -6.10 -15.12
C TYR A 111 -15.36 -4.76 -15.82
N LEU A 112 -14.35 -4.24 -16.55
CA LEU A 112 -14.47 -2.99 -17.30
C LEU A 112 -15.53 -3.07 -18.41
N SER A 113 -15.68 -4.22 -19.07
CA SER A 113 -16.74 -4.43 -20.07
C SER A 113 -18.16 -4.37 -19.48
N GLN A 114 -18.31 -4.73 -18.22
CA GLN A 114 -19.60 -4.69 -17.52
C GLN A 114 -19.86 -3.32 -16.88
N TYR A 115 -18.87 -2.43 -16.90
CA TYR A 115 -18.95 -1.13 -16.28
C TYR A 115 -19.73 -0.15 -17.17
N LYS A 116 -21.03 -0.03 -16.92
CA LYS A 116 -21.96 0.76 -17.75
C LYS A 116 -21.93 2.27 -17.52
N ARG A 117 -21.19 2.77 -16.53
CA ARG A 117 -21.21 4.20 -16.14
C ARG A 117 -20.23 5.07 -16.92
N ILE A 118 -19.21 4.46 -17.52
CA ILE A 118 -18.26 5.13 -18.44
C ILE A 118 -18.22 4.28 -19.70
N GLU A 119 -18.33 4.91 -20.86
CA GLU A 119 -18.11 4.23 -22.13
C GLU A 119 -16.61 3.99 -22.31
N VAL A 120 -16.17 2.76 -22.04
CA VAL A 120 -14.77 2.37 -22.14
C VAL A 120 -14.44 2.14 -23.61
N CYS A 121 -13.76 3.10 -24.23
CA CYS A 121 -13.29 2.97 -25.61
C CYS A 121 -12.02 2.10 -25.67
N TRP A 122 -11.56 1.83 -26.90
CA TRP A 122 -10.34 1.04 -27.12
C TRP A 122 -9.09 1.66 -26.47
N GLN A 123 -9.05 2.99 -26.34
CA GLN A 123 -7.92 3.71 -25.73
C GLN A 123 -7.78 3.37 -24.24
N GLU A 124 -8.88 3.27 -23.51
CA GLU A 124 -8.91 2.92 -22.09
C GLU A 124 -8.56 1.45 -21.88
N TYR A 125 -8.92 0.56 -22.80
CA TYR A 125 -8.45 -0.84 -22.77
C TYR A 125 -6.94 -0.94 -23.01
N ILE A 126 -6.38 -0.12 -23.91
CA ILE A 126 -4.93 -0.05 -24.07
C ILE A 126 -4.28 0.49 -22.79
N ALA A 127 -4.83 1.56 -22.19
CA ALA A 127 -4.36 2.09 -20.93
C ALA A 127 -4.42 1.03 -19.82
N TRP A 128 -5.49 0.23 -19.74
CA TRP A 128 -5.60 -0.90 -18.82
C TRP A 128 -4.49 -1.94 -19.04
N GLY A 129 -4.24 -2.34 -20.29
CA GLY A 129 -3.18 -3.28 -20.64
C GLY A 129 -1.79 -2.78 -20.21
N ILE A 130 -1.49 -1.51 -20.49
CA ILE A 130 -0.22 -0.87 -20.06
C ILE A 130 -0.15 -0.82 -18.53
N PHE A 131 -1.26 -0.51 -17.84
CA PHE A 131 -1.32 -0.48 -16.39
C PHE A 131 -1.01 -1.85 -15.78
N VAL A 132 -1.58 -2.93 -16.31
CA VAL A 132 -1.33 -4.30 -15.84
C VAL A 132 0.12 -4.70 -16.06
N ILE A 133 0.70 -4.39 -17.23
CA ILE A 133 2.12 -4.64 -17.51
C ILE A 133 3.00 -3.86 -16.52
N SER A 134 2.67 -2.59 -16.29
CA SER A 134 3.38 -1.70 -15.36
C SER A 134 3.35 -2.22 -13.93
N GLY A 135 2.17 -2.69 -13.47
CA GLY A 135 2.00 -3.31 -12.16
C GLY A 135 2.79 -4.62 -12.04
N THR A 136 2.79 -5.44 -13.08
CA THR A 136 3.55 -6.71 -13.16
C THR A 136 5.06 -6.46 -13.06
N VAL A 137 5.58 -5.49 -13.82
CA VAL A 137 6.99 -5.05 -13.73
C VAL A 137 7.29 -4.48 -12.34
N GLY A 138 6.34 -3.75 -11.75
CA GLY A 138 6.41 -3.26 -10.38
C GLY A 138 6.60 -4.38 -9.35
N LEU A 139 5.81 -5.46 -9.43
CA LEU A 139 5.95 -6.63 -8.56
C LEU A 139 7.32 -7.30 -8.72
N LEU A 140 7.79 -7.48 -9.95
CA LEU A 140 9.14 -8.02 -10.22
C LEU A 140 10.24 -7.11 -9.67
N SER A 141 10.07 -5.79 -9.74
CA SER A 141 10.99 -4.84 -9.12
C SER A 141 11.01 -4.94 -7.59
N ASN A 142 9.85 -5.18 -6.98
CA ASN A 142 9.73 -5.36 -5.54
C ASN A 142 10.39 -6.67 -5.07
N LEU A 143 10.42 -7.72 -5.89
CA LEU A 143 11.20 -8.93 -5.63
C LEU A 143 12.69 -8.60 -5.47
N HIS A 144 13.25 -7.88 -6.45
CA HIS A 144 14.66 -7.47 -6.38
C HIS A 144 14.94 -6.49 -5.24
N SER A 145 13.98 -5.62 -4.92
CA SER A 145 14.06 -4.77 -3.71
C SER A 145 14.11 -5.61 -2.44
N SER A 146 13.28 -6.66 -2.34
CA SER A 146 13.22 -7.54 -1.17
C SER A 146 14.50 -8.38 -1.02
N ILE A 147 15.10 -8.80 -2.13
CA ILE A 147 16.42 -9.44 -2.12
C ILE A 147 17.47 -8.46 -1.57
N LEU A 148 17.53 -7.24 -2.09
CA LEU A 148 18.46 -6.21 -1.62
C LEU A 148 18.26 -5.87 -0.14
N LEU A 149 17.02 -5.78 0.33
CA LEU A 149 16.69 -5.58 1.74
C LEU A 149 17.16 -6.77 2.60
N GLY A 150 17.03 -7.99 2.10
CA GLY A 150 17.58 -9.19 2.76
C GLY A 150 19.10 -9.15 2.91
N PHE A 151 19.81 -8.61 1.92
CA PHE A 151 21.24 -8.29 2.00
C PHE A 151 21.56 -7.02 2.82
N GLN A 152 20.58 -6.45 3.53
CA GLN A 152 20.70 -5.22 4.32
C GLN A 152 21.12 -3.98 3.52
N LYS A 153 20.94 -3.98 2.19
CA LYS A 153 21.26 -2.87 1.28
C LYS A 153 20.12 -1.84 1.20
N VAL A 154 19.65 -1.40 2.37
CA VAL A 154 18.50 -0.48 2.50
C VAL A 154 18.70 0.81 1.70
N VAL A 155 19.86 1.46 1.84
CA VAL A 155 20.18 2.72 1.14
C VAL A 155 20.03 2.61 -0.39
N ILE A 156 20.44 1.49 -0.98
CA ILE A 156 20.35 1.31 -2.44
C ILE A 156 18.89 1.24 -2.87
N VAL A 157 18.05 0.51 -2.13
CA VAL A 157 16.62 0.42 -2.41
C VAL A 157 15.94 1.79 -2.30
N GLN A 158 16.23 2.55 -1.23
CA GLN A 158 15.68 3.89 -1.04
C GLN A 158 16.11 4.85 -2.17
N LYS A 159 17.38 4.82 -2.58
CA LYS A 159 17.88 5.65 -3.70
C LYS A 159 17.23 5.30 -5.03
N ASN A 160 17.11 4.01 -5.35
CA ASN A 160 16.49 3.56 -6.59
C ASN A 160 15.00 4.00 -6.66
N GLN A 161 14.29 3.94 -5.53
CA GLN A 161 12.91 4.44 -5.43
C GLN A 161 12.85 5.95 -5.67
N ILE A 162 13.72 6.75 -5.04
CA ILE A 162 13.81 8.20 -5.28
C ILE A 162 14.02 8.49 -6.78
N ILE A 163 14.97 7.82 -7.42
CA ILE A 163 15.28 8.02 -8.85
C ILE A 163 14.05 7.71 -9.71
N SER A 164 13.37 6.58 -9.45
CA SER A 164 12.16 6.19 -10.18
C SER A 164 11.02 7.19 -9.99
N THR A 165 10.78 7.66 -8.76
CA THR A 165 9.72 8.63 -8.47
C THR A 165 9.99 9.99 -9.12
N LEU A 166 11.24 10.47 -9.06
CA LEU A 166 11.61 11.71 -9.73
C LEU A 166 11.53 11.58 -11.26
N ALA A 167 11.89 10.42 -11.81
CA ALA A 167 11.69 10.14 -13.23
C ALA A 167 10.19 10.13 -13.59
N ASN A 168 9.33 9.56 -12.74
CA ASN A 168 7.89 9.61 -12.95
C ASN A 168 7.37 11.05 -12.96
N LEU A 169 7.75 11.86 -11.96
CA LEU A 169 7.37 13.27 -11.89
C LEU A 169 7.82 14.04 -13.15
N PHE A 170 9.06 13.83 -13.56
CA PHE A 170 9.61 14.45 -14.77
C PHE A 170 8.84 14.03 -16.04
N LEU A 171 8.57 12.74 -16.21
CA LEU A 171 7.81 12.22 -17.35
C LEU A 171 6.37 12.74 -17.36
N VAL A 172 5.69 12.75 -16.22
CA VAL A 172 4.34 13.29 -16.08
C VAL A 172 4.32 14.78 -16.44
N PHE A 173 5.28 15.56 -15.95
CA PHE A 173 5.41 16.97 -16.33
C PHE A 173 5.64 17.14 -17.84
N LEU A 174 6.54 16.37 -18.42
CA LEU A 174 6.87 16.45 -19.84
C LEU A 174 5.69 16.04 -20.75
N PHE A 175 4.97 14.96 -20.42
CA PHE A 175 3.86 14.48 -21.24
C PHE A 175 2.59 15.32 -21.07
N LEU A 176 2.24 15.68 -19.83
CA LEU A 176 0.98 16.37 -19.56
C LEU A 176 1.08 17.89 -19.76
N GLU A 177 2.15 18.55 -19.30
CA GLU A 177 2.27 20.02 -19.37
C GLU A 177 2.98 20.48 -20.65
N VAL A 178 4.06 19.80 -21.07
CA VAL A 178 4.84 20.22 -22.24
C VAL A 178 4.22 19.71 -23.54
N PHE A 179 3.90 18.42 -23.64
CA PHE A 179 3.31 17.83 -24.85
C PHE A 179 1.79 17.92 -24.92
N LYS A 180 1.13 18.31 -23.83
CA LYS A 180 -0.34 18.42 -23.73
C LYS A 180 -1.07 17.15 -24.15
N TRP A 181 -0.51 15.98 -23.83
CA TRP A 181 -1.18 14.70 -24.00
C TRP A 181 -2.11 14.44 -22.82
N GLU A 182 -3.26 15.11 -22.80
CA GLU A 182 -4.22 15.14 -21.68
C GLU A 182 -5.10 13.87 -21.55
N TYR A 183 -4.59 12.71 -21.96
CA TYR A 183 -5.31 11.43 -21.94
C TYR A 183 -4.77 10.51 -20.86
N LEU A 184 -5.63 9.70 -20.23
CA LEU A 184 -5.21 8.67 -19.25
C LEU A 184 -4.03 7.80 -19.71
N ILE A 185 -3.97 7.44 -21.00
CA ILE A 185 -2.91 6.59 -21.56
C ILE A 185 -1.51 7.20 -21.37
N SER A 186 -1.37 8.53 -21.48
CA SER A 186 -0.08 9.21 -21.34
C SER A 186 0.42 9.10 -19.90
N PHE A 187 -0.49 9.27 -18.94
CA PHE A 187 -0.19 9.14 -17.52
C PHE A 187 0.20 7.69 -17.16
N VAL A 188 -0.55 6.70 -17.65
CA VAL A 188 -0.23 5.29 -17.43
C VAL A 188 1.10 4.88 -18.07
N LEU A 189 1.43 5.42 -19.24
CA LEU A 189 2.75 5.22 -19.87
C LEU A 189 3.89 5.78 -19.02
N CYS A 190 3.75 7.01 -18.49
CA CYS A 190 4.75 7.61 -17.59
C CYS A 190 4.96 6.74 -16.35
N PHE A 191 3.85 6.29 -15.74
CA PHE A 191 3.88 5.36 -14.62
C PHE A 191 4.62 4.06 -14.99
N GLY A 192 4.32 3.46 -16.14
CA GLY A 192 4.98 2.25 -16.62
C GLY A 192 6.47 2.40 -16.83
N LEU A 193 6.91 3.47 -17.52
CA LEU A 193 8.32 3.76 -17.75
C LEU A 193 9.09 3.92 -16.43
N SER A 194 8.50 4.60 -15.44
CA SER A 194 9.11 4.75 -14.12
C SER A 194 9.28 3.41 -13.40
N ARG A 195 8.34 2.47 -13.57
CA ARG A 195 8.41 1.10 -13.01
C ARG A 195 9.44 0.24 -13.70
N VAL A 196 9.57 0.35 -15.03
CA VAL A 196 10.64 -0.32 -15.79
C VAL A 196 12.01 0.18 -15.34
N LEU A 197 12.18 1.50 -15.19
CA LEU A 197 13.43 2.07 -14.66
C LEU A 197 13.77 1.49 -13.28
N LEU A 198 12.79 1.47 -12.36
CA LEU A 198 12.99 0.90 -11.02
C LEU A 198 13.39 -0.57 -11.09
N PHE A 199 12.74 -1.35 -11.95
CA PHE A 199 13.05 -2.76 -12.17
C PHE A 199 14.49 -2.95 -12.65
N VAL A 200 14.93 -2.20 -13.66
CA VAL A 200 16.30 -2.30 -14.20
C VAL A 200 17.34 -1.94 -13.14
N LEU A 201 17.13 -0.86 -12.37
CA LEU A 201 18.03 -0.44 -11.30
C LEU A 201 18.15 -1.52 -10.20
N ASN A 202 17.01 -2.07 -9.76
CA ASN A 202 16.97 -3.09 -8.72
C ASN A 202 17.56 -4.42 -9.18
N LEU A 203 17.21 -4.88 -10.39
CA LEU A 203 17.74 -6.11 -10.99
C LEU A 203 19.26 -6.05 -11.11
N ARG A 204 19.80 -4.94 -11.62
CA ARG A 204 21.24 -4.75 -11.79
C ARG A 204 21.96 -4.82 -10.45
N LYS A 205 21.44 -4.15 -9.42
CA LYS A 205 22.06 -4.13 -8.08
C LYS A 205 21.88 -5.46 -7.35
N SER A 206 20.75 -6.14 -7.50
CA SER A 206 20.52 -7.42 -6.83
C SER A 206 21.43 -8.51 -7.40
N LYS A 207 21.63 -8.56 -8.74
CA LYS A 207 22.51 -9.55 -9.39
C LYS A 207 23.97 -9.45 -8.94
N LEU A 208 24.41 -8.28 -8.45
CA LEU A 208 25.76 -8.11 -7.87
C LEU A 208 25.89 -8.71 -6.46
N CYS A 209 24.78 -9.14 -5.84
CA CYS A 209 24.78 -9.65 -4.47
C CYS A 209 24.84 -11.17 -4.39
N TYR A 210 24.53 -11.87 -5.48
CA TYR A 210 24.44 -13.33 -5.50
C TYR A 210 24.96 -13.87 -6.83
N ASN A 211 25.73 -14.97 -6.76
CA ASN A 211 26.21 -15.68 -7.95
C ASN A 211 25.27 -16.84 -8.23
N ILE A 212 24.68 -16.89 -9.41
CA ILE A 212 23.82 -18.02 -9.79
C ILE A 212 24.73 -19.20 -10.13
N SER A 213 24.97 -20.09 -9.15
CA SER A 213 25.57 -21.39 -9.42
C SER A 213 24.55 -22.30 -10.13
N GLU A 214 25.03 -23.17 -11.01
CA GLU A 214 24.21 -24.14 -11.74
C GLU A 214 23.92 -25.43 -10.96
N THR A 215 24.38 -25.53 -9.72
CA THR A 215 24.17 -26.70 -8.88
C THR A 215 22.67 -26.95 -8.65
N LYS A 216 22.19 -28.11 -9.13
CA LYS A 216 20.88 -28.65 -8.76
C LYS A 216 21.01 -29.22 -7.35
N SER A 217 20.34 -28.69 -6.33
CA SER A 217 20.18 -29.44 -5.08
C SER A 217 18.84 -30.17 -5.05
N GLY A 218 18.82 -31.31 -4.36
CA GLY A 218 17.60 -32.03 -4.01
C GLY A 218 16.76 -31.38 -2.91
N LYS A 219 17.11 -30.17 -2.43
CA LYS A 219 16.41 -29.48 -1.33
C LYS A 219 15.31 -28.50 -1.81
N GLU A 220 15.01 -28.48 -3.11
CA GLU A 220 14.03 -27.54 -3.71
C GLU A 220 12.66 -27.58 -3.03
N HIS A 221 12.17 -28.78 -2.73
CA HIS A 221 10.88 -28.97 -2.07
C HIS A 221 10.86 -28.36 -0.65
N ILE A 222 11.96 -28.50 0.11
CA ILE A 222 12.07 -28.00 1.48
C ILE A 222 12.09 -26.47 1.48
N LEU A 223 12.93 -25.88 0.62
CA LEU A 223 13.07 -24.43 0.50
C LEU A 223 11.76 -23.75 0.06
N ARG A 224 11.04 -24.37 -0.87
CA ARG A 224 9.74 -23.87 -1.32
C ARG A 224 8.68 -23.97 -0.22
N LYS A 225 8.61 -25.10 0.48
CA LYS A 225 7.61 -25.32 1.54
C LYS A 225 7.79 -24.31 2.68
N LEU A 226 9.04 -24.01 3.04
CA LEU A 226 9.39 -23.06 4.09
C LEU A 226 8.82 -21.66 3.80
N VAL A 227 8.99 -21.16 2.57
CA VAL A 227 8.44 -19.86 2.15
C VAL A 227 6.91 -19.91 2.10
N VAL A 228 6.32 -20.97 1.54
CA VAL A 228 4.86 -21.09 1.41
C VAL A 228 4.14 -21.13 2.76
N ASP A 229 4.70 -21.84 3.75
CA ASP A 229 4.06 -21.94 5.07
C ASP A 229 4.10 -20.61 5.83
N ASP A 230 5.16 -19.81 5.64
CA ASP A 230 5.22 -18.46 6.21
C ASP A 230 4.41 -17.42 5.43
N MET A 231 4.25 -17.57 4.12
CA MET A 231 3.31 -16.76 3.33
C MET A 231 1.86 -16.92 3.82
N LYS A 232 1.41 -18.14 4.13
CA LYS A 232 0.03 -18.37 4.61
C LYS A 232 -0.31 -17.51 5.83
N LYS A 233 0.67 -17.29 6.72
CA LYS A 233 0.51 -16.44 7.91
C LYS A 233 0.41 -14.96 7.54
N MET A 234 1.16 -14.51 6.54
CA MET A 234 1.16 -13.10 6.08
C MET A 234 -0.03 -12.77 5.17
N LEU A 235 -0.55 -13.76 4.47
CA LEU A 235 -1.70 -13.63 3.57
C LEU A 235 -2.94 -13.12 4.31
N ILE A 236 -3.21 -13.60 5.53
CA ILE A 236 -4.35 -13.15 6.36
C ILE A 236 -4.29 -11.63 6.62
N ASN A 237 -3.08 -11.11 6.86
CA ASN A 237 -2.86 -9.68 7.12
C ASN A 237 -3.12 -8.83 5.87
N ILE A 238 -2.61 -9.27 4.72
CA ILE A 238 -2.74 -8.54 3.45
C ILE A 238 -4.19 -8.56 2.94
N ILE A 239 -4.87 -9.71 3.08
CA ILE A 239 -6.28 -9.85 2.68
C ILE A 239 -7.15 -8.86 3.47
N SER A 240 -6.94 -8.73 4.78
CA SER A 240 -7.81 -7.92 5.65
C SER A 240 -7.88 -6.45 5.24
N PHE A 241 -6.74 -5.82 4.91
CA PHE A 241 -6.67 -4.40 4.58
C PHE A 241 -7.02 -4.11 3.10
N ASN A 242 -6.52 -4.94 2.18
CA ASN A 242 -6.73 -4.72 0.74
C ASN A 242 -8.16 -5.08 0.31
N LEU A 243 -8.81 -6.08 0.93
CA LEU A 243 -10.25 -6.31 0.69
C LEU A 243 -11.07 -5.08 1.08
N LEU A 244 -10.79 -4.51 2.24
CA LEU A 244 -11.56 -3.41 2.80
C LEU A 244 -11.49 -2.14 1.93
N THR A 245 -10.35 -1.88 1.29
CA THR A 245 -10.14 -0.67 0.48
C THR A 245 -10.50 -0.89 -0.99
N SER A 246 -9.96 -1.94 -1.61
CA SER A 246 -10.06 -2.14 -3.07
C SER A 246 -11.40 -2.72 -3.50
N VAL A 247 -11.95 -3.70 -2.77
CA VAL A 247 -13.29 -4.23 -3.09
C VAL A 247 -14.34 -3.17 -2.82
N PHE A 248 -14.20 -2.39 -1.75
CA PHE A 248 -15.08 -1.27 -1.48
C PHE A 248 -15.10 -0.25 -2.62
N TYR A 249 -13.93 0.12 -3.14
CA TYR A 249 -13.85 1.06 -4.26
C TYR A 249 -14.55 0.53 -5.51
N MET A 250 -14.37 -0.77 -5.82
CA MET A 250 -15.09 -1.42 -6.92
C MET A 250 -16.61 -1.46 -6.70
N LEU A 251 -17.07 -1.80 -5.50
CA LEU A 251 -18.49 -1.75 -5.16
C LEU A 251 -19.06 -0.33 -5.32
N MET A 252 -18.35 0.67 -4.80
CA MET A 252 -18.74 2.08 -4.94
C MET A 252 -18.84 2.49 -6.41
N ALA A 253 -17.92 2.04 -7.27
CA ALA A 253 -17.98 2.33 -8.70
C ALA A 253 -19.30 1.86 -9.35
N THR A 254 -19.88 0.76 -8.90
CA THR A 254 -21.19 0.29 -9.41
C THR A 254 -22.37 1.13 -8.90
N TYR A 255 -22.20 1.84 -7.78
CA TYR A 255 -23.27 2.50 -7.04
C TYR A 255 -23.30 4.04 -7.23
N VAL A 256 -22.14 4.70 -7.33
CA VAL A 256 -22.02 6.18 -7.34
C VAL A 256 -21.72 6.77 -8.71
N SER A 257 -22.02 8.06 -8.90
CA SER A 257 -21.67 8.77 -10.14
C SER A 257 -20.16 8.81 -10.36
N VAL A 258 -19.74 8.98 -11.62
CA VAL A 258 -18.32 8.99 -12.00
C VAL A 258 -17.56 10.13 -11.31
N ASP A 259 -18.16 11.33 -11.26
CA ASP A 259 -17.57 12.46 -10.54
C ASP A 259 -17.39 12.19 -9.04
N LEU A 260 -18.38 11.54 -8.40
CA LEU A 260 -18.28 11.19 -7.00
C LEU A 260 -17.22 10.12 -6.77
N LEU A 261 -17.07 9.17 -7.70
CA LEU A 261 -16.04 8.14 -7.67
C LEU A 261 -14.63 8.76 -7.82
N ALA A 262 -14.43 9.65 -8.79
CA ALA A 262 -13.19 10.40 -8.97
C ALA A 262 -12.83 11.21 -7.71
N SER A 263 -13.82 11.93 -7.16
CA SER A 263 -13.67 12.72 -5.94
C SER A 263 -13.33 11.83 -4.73
N LEU A 264 -13.92 10.64 -4.64
CA LEU A 264 -13.65 9.66 -3.58
C LEU A 264 -12.22 9.14 -3.69
N GLY A 265 -11.76 8.73 -4.87
CA GLY A 265 -10.38 8.28 -5.09
C GLY A 265 -9.36 9.37 -4.79
N PHE A 266 -9.61 10.58 -5.27
CA PHE A 266 -8.76 11.75 -5.04
C PHE A 266 -8.67 12.11 -3.56
N THR A 267 -9.80 12.20 -2.87
CA THR A 267 -9.84 12.47 -1.42
C THR A 267 -9.14 11.37 -0.64
N THR A 268 -9.34 10.10 -1.00
CA THR A 268 -8.67 8.95 -0.37
C THR A 268 -7.15 9.05 -0.50
N GLN A 269 -6.64 9.41 -1.68
CA GLN A 269 -5.21 9.49 -1.93
C GLN A 269 -4.55 10.63 -1.12
N ILE A 270 -5.21 11.79 -1.02
CA ILE A 270 -4.75 12.90 -0.16
C ILE A 270 -4.67 12.43 1.30
N LEU A 271 -5.75 11.85 1.83
CA LEU A 271 -5.79 11.40 3.22
C LEU A 271 -4.74 10.32 3.50
N ASN A 272 -4.46 9.44 2.53
CA ASN A 272 -3.38 8.47 2.62
C ASN A 272 -1.99 9.12 2.66
N TYR A 273 -1.76 10.22 1.93
CA TYR A 273 -0.52 10.99 2.04
C TYR A 273 -0.37 11.65 3.41
N VAL A 274 -1.44 12.26 3.92
CA VAL A 274 -1.45 12.83 5.28
C VAL A 274 -1.20 11.75 6.33
N GLY A 275 -1.86 10.59 6.22
CA GLY A 275 -1.65 9.43 7.09
C GLY A 275 -0.22 8.88 7.00
N GLY A 276 0.33 8.78 5.79
CA GLY A 276 1.70 8.36 5.53
C GLY A 276 2.73 9.29 6.19
N PHE A 277 2.54 10.60 6.10
CA PHE A 277 3.41 11.60 6.74
C PHE A 277 3.36 11.52 8.26
N THR A 278 2.15 11.57 8.81
CA THR A 278 1.93 11.62 10.27
C THR A 278 2.40 10.33 10.94
N SER A 279 2.18 9.17 10.29
CA SER A 279 2.64 7.87 10.78
C SER A 279 4.17 7.72 10.80
N ILE A 280 4.96 8.64 10.21
CA ILE A 280 6.43 8.65 10.37
C ILE A 280 6.81 8.80 11.85
N LEU A 281 6.02 9.56 12.61
CA LEU A 281 6.24 9.78 14.06
C LEU A 281 6.21 8.46 14.86
N LEU A 282 5.48 7.47 14.37
CA LEU A 282 5.37 6.15 14.99
C LEU A 282 6.27 5.12 14.29
N SER A 283 6.21 5.03 12.96
CA SER A 283 6.91 4.01 12.17
C SER A 283 8.44 4.11 12.20
N SER A 284 9.00 5.31 12.41
CA SER A 284 10.45 5.48 12.60
C SER A 284 10.98 4.82 13.88
N ASN A 285 10.10 4.60 14.87
CA ASN A 285 10.47 4.04 16.16
C ASN A 285 10.25 2.52 16.26
N ILE A 286 9.82 1.84 15.19
CA ILE A 286 9.59 0.38 15.17
C ILE A 286 10.82 -0.41 15.66
N PRO A 287 12.07 -0.13 15.23
CA PRO A 287 13.24 -0.85 15.74
C PRO A 287 13.43 -0.68 17.26
N TYR A 288 13.16 0.53 17.76
CA TYR A 288 13.22 0.82 19.18
C TYR A 288 12.13 0.09 19.97
N PHE A 289 10.93 -0.03 19.40
CA PHE A 289 9.83 -0.81 19.98
C PHE A 289 10.18 -2.29 20.09
N ALA A 290 10.77 -2.87 19.04
CA ALA A 290 11.21 -4.26 19.04
C ALA A 290 12.31 -4.52 20.08
N ALA A 291 13.23 -3.57 20.29
CA ALA A 291 14.25 -3.66 21.33
C ALA A 291 13.66 -3.60 22.75
N LEU A 292 12.68 -2.72 22.99
CA LEU A 292 11.99 -2.67 24.30
C LEU A 292 11.17 -3.92 24.57
N PHE A 293 10.55 -4.49 23.53
CA PHE A 293 9.83 -5.75 23.62
C PHE A 293 10.77 -6.92 23.98
N SER A 294 11.92 -7.05 23.31
CA SER A 294 12.89 -8.11 23.62
C SER A 294 13.52 -7.98 25.02
N MET A 295 13.57 -6.77 25.57
CA MET A 295 14.02 -6.50 26.95
C MET A 295 12.90 -6.65 28.00
N ASN A 296 11.71 -7.13 27.64
CA ASN A 296 10.53 -7.24 28.51
C ASN A 296 10.12 -5.91 29.20
N ARG A 297 10.42 -4.76 28.59
CA ARG A 297 10.06 -3.44 29.14
C ARG A 297 8.70 -2.96 28.62
N LEU A 298 7.67 -3.79 28.79
CA LEU A 298 6.36 -3.60 28.15
C LEU A 298 5.61 -2.35 28.62
N LYS A 299 5.68 -1.99 29.91
CA LYS A 299 5.08 -0.76 30.42
C LYS A 299 5.66 0.50 29.77
N TYR A 300 6.98 0.51 29.57
CA TYR A 300 7.68 1.62 28.92
C TYR A 300 7.41 1.66 27.41
N LEU A 301 7.37 0.49 26.77
CA LEU A 301 6.95 0.33 25.37
C LEU A 301 5.54 0.91 25.15
N ASN A 302 4.58 0.51 25.97
CA ASN A 302 3.20 0.97 25.86
C ASN A 302 3.09 2.50 26.06
N GLY A 303 3.75 3.05 27.08
CA GLY A 303 3.76 4.49 27.32
C GLY A 303 4.28 5.29 26.13
N ILE A 304 5.35 4.81 25.48
CA ILE A 304 5.90 5.48 24.29
C ILE A 304 4.98 5.31 23.08
N VAL A 305 4.47 4.11 22.83
CA VAL A 305 3.62 3.85 21.67
C VAL A 305 2.30 4.62 21.76
N ILE A 306 1.64 4.64 22.93
CA ILE A 306 0.45 5.46 23.15
C ILE A 306 0.78 6.93 22.93
N ARG A 307 1.85 7.46 23.55
CA ARG A 307 2.21 8.87 23.42
C ARG A 307 2.46 9.26 21.96
N ARG A 308 3.26 8.47 21.23
CA ARG A 308 3.56 8.70 19.82
C ARG A 308 2.35 8.50 18.92
N GLY A 309 1.51 7.50 19.22
CA GLY A 309 0.26 7.23 18.51
C GLY A 309 -0.74 8.38 18.67
N VAL A 310 -0.94 8.89 19.89
CA VAL A 310 -1.78 10.07 20.16
C VAL A 310 -1.22 11.30 19.43
N THR A 311 0.10 11.55 19.49
CA THR A 311 0.70 12.67 18.74
C THR A 311 0.48 12.53 17.22
N SER A 312 0.61 11.31 16.68
CA SER A 312 0.35 11.01 15.27
C SER A 312 -1.10 11.26 14.89
N MET A 313 -2.04 10.81 15.73
CA MET A 313 -3.48 10.98 15.54
C MET A 313 -3.90 12.45 15.61
N THR A 314 -3.40 13.19 16.60
CA THR A 314 -3.66 14.63 16.72
C THR A 314 -3.10 15.38 15.50
N CYS A 315 -1.88 15.06 15.08
CA CYS A 315 -1.29 15.66 13.89
C CYS A 315 -2.11 15.34 12.62
N TYR A 316 -2.57 14.09 12.47
CA TYR A 316 -3.46 13.69 11.38
C TYR A 316 -4.75 14.51 11.36
N ILE A 317 -5.47 14.59 12.47
CA ILE A 317 -6.72 15.36 12.57
C ILE A 317 -6.47 16.84 12.24
N VAL A 318 -5.42 17.45 12.80
CA VAL A 318 -5.09 18.86 12.54
C VAL A 318 -4.79 19.10 11.06
N VAL A 319 -3.94 18.27 10.43
CA VAL A 319 -3.58 18.43 9.02
C VAL A 319 -4.79 18.19 8.12
N VAL A 320 -5.64 17.21 8.43
CA VAL A 320 -6.89 16.96 7.70
C VAL A 320 -7.85 18.15 7.80
N LEU A 321 -8.04 18.71 9.00
CA LEU A 321 -8.89 19.89 9.19
C LEU A 321 -8.35 21.10 8.41
N ILE A 322 -7.06 21.38 8.54
CA ILE A 322 -6.35 22.42 7.78
C ILE A 322 -6.60 22.22 6.28
N PHE A 323 -6.42 21.01 5.79
CA PHE A 323 -6.62 20.68 4.38
C PHE A 323 -8.06 20.91 3.95
N VAL A 324 -9.06 20.44 4.70
CA VAL A 324 -10.49 20.63 4.37
C VAL A 324 -10.86 22.11 4.27
N PHE A 325 -10.31 22.97 5.13
CA PHE A 325 -10.57 24.42 5.09
C PHE A 325 -9.78 25.15 4.01
N LEU A 326 -8.55 24.75 3.72
CA LEU A 326 -7.70 25.38 2.70
C LEU A 326 -8.00 24.88 1.28
N PHE A 327 -8.51 23.66 1.13
CA PHE A 327 -8.69 23.05 -0.19
C PHE A 327 -9.60 23.86 -1.13
N PRO A 328 -10.74 24.43 -0.69
CA PRO A 328 -11.56 25.29 -1.56
C PRO A 328 -10.79 26.48 -2.14
N TYR A 329 -9.81 27.01 -1.39
CA TYR A 329 -8.93 28.08 -1.88
C TYR A 329 -7.90 27.55 -2.87
N LEU A 330 -7.27 26.41 -2.55
CA LEU A 330 -6.33 25.75 -3.47
C LEU A 330 -7.00 25.39 -4.80
N GLN A 331 -8.24 24.90 -4.74
CA GLN A 331 -9.02 24.55 -5.92
C GLN A 331 -9.25 25.75 -6.84
N LYS A 332 -9.59 26.93 -6.28
CA LYS A 332 -9.76 28.17 -7.05
C LYS A 332 -8.45 28.68 -7.65
N ILE A 333 -7.33 28.55 -6.94
CA ILE A 333 -6.03 29.01 -7.41
C ILE A 333 -5.48 28.10 -8.52
N MET A 334 -5.72 26.80 -8.41
CA MET A 334 -5.12 25.78 -9.28
C MET A 334 -6.01 25.35 -10.45
N ASP A 335 -7.27 25.83 -10.49
CA ASP A 335 -8.27 25.49 -11.52
C ASP A 335 -8.44 23.97 -11.71
N LEU A 336 -8.64 23.26 -10.60
CA LEU A 336 -8.75 21.80 -10.59
C LEU A 336 -10.08 21.35 -11.22
N LYS A 337 -10.02 20.41 -12.17
CA LYS A 337 -11.20 19.75 -12.78
C LYS A 337 -11.86 18.76 -11.82
N THR A 338 -11.07 18.04 -11.02
CA THR A 338 -11.58 17.10 -10.02
C THR A 338 -11.66 17.73 -8.63
N ASN A 339 -12.81 17.59 -7.98
CA ASN A 339 -13.04 18.11 -6.63
C ASN A 339 -12.75 17.05 -5.56
N ILE A 340 -12.50 17.49 -4.32
CA ILE A 340 -12.65 16.60 -3.17
C ILE A 340 -14.13 16.33 -2.91
N LEU A 341 -14.41 15.32 -2.08
CA LEU A 341 -15.75 15.09 -1.56
C LEU A 341 -16.28 16.36 -0.88
N SER A 342 -17.58 16.63 -1.01
CA SER A 342 -18.23 17.82 -0.47
C SER A 342 -19.41 17.49 0.47
N GLY A 343 -19.81 18.48 1.27
CA GLY A 343 -20.99 18.40 2.15
C GLY A 343 -20.96 17.24 3.15
N ASN A 344 -22.12 16.63 3.36
CA ASN A 344 -22.30 15.54 4.34
C ASN A 344 -21.51 14.27 3.99
N ILE A 345 -21.18 14.07 2.71
CA ILE A 345 -20.38 12.93 2.26
C ILE A 345 -18.94 13.06 2.76
N LEU A 346 -18.36 14.27 2.67
CA LEU A 346 -17.02 14.54 3.17
C LEU A 346 -16.90 14.25 4.67
N TYR A 347 -17.78 14.82 5.49
CA TYR A 347 -17.70 14.63 6.95
C TYR A 347 -17.84 13.16 7.37
N SER A 348 -18.77 12.44 6.73
CA SER A 348 -18.96 11.01 6.96
C SER A 348 -17.73 10.20 6.55
N PHE A 349 -17.11 10.57 5.42
CA PHE A 349 -15.89 9.94 4.92
C PHE A 349 -14.69 10.21 5.81
N LEU A 350 -14.51 11.45 6.29
CA LEU A 350 -13.44 11.82 7.22
C LEU A 350 -13.55 11.07 8.55
N PHE A 351 -14.76 10.94 9.09
CA PHE A 351 -15.00 10.11 10.28
C PHE A 351 -14.52 8.68 10.06
N PHE A 352 -14.95 8.06 8.96
CA PHE A 352 -14.56 6.72 8.58
C PHE A 352 -13.03 6.56 8.42
N MET A 353 -12.38 7.44 7.64
CA MET A 353 -10.93 7.39 7.40
C MET A 353 -10.11 7.62 8.67
N THR A 354 -10.63 8.44 9.58
CA THR A 354 -10.00 8.67 10.90
C THR A 354 -10.02 7.39 11.75
N MET A 355 -11.12 6.63 11.72
CA MET A 355 -11.19 5.34 12.42
C MET A 355 -10.22 4.31 11.83
N GLU A 356 -10.13 4.23 10.49
CA GLU A 356 -9.17 3.35 9.82
C GLU A 356 -7.72 3.72 10.11
N TYR A 357 -7.40 5.01 10.12
CA TYR A 357 -6.08 5.47 10.48
C TYR A 357 -5.73 5.10 11.94
N GLY A 358 -6.68 5.27 12.86
CA GLY A 358 -6.53 4.91 14.26
C GLY A 358 -6.23 3.43 14.48
N ILE A 359 -6.97 2.52 13.83
CA ILE A 359 -6.68 1.08 13.91
C ILE A 359 -5.34 0.74 13.24
N GLY A 360 -4.96 1.44 12.17
CA GLY A 360 -3.64 1.29 11.54
C GLY A 360 -2.47 1.58 12.49
N LEU A 361 -2.59 2.64 13.31
CA LEU A 361 -1.59 2.95 14.34
C LEU A 361 -1.50 1.89 15.43
N LEU A 362 -2.64 1.36 15.89
CA LEU A 362 -2.68 0.25 16.87
C LEU A 362 -2.12 -1.04 16.27
N GLY A 363 -2.34 -1.28 14.98
CA GLY A 363 -1.79 -2.42 14.24
C GLY A 363 -0.27 -2.48 14.30
N ILE A 364 0.43 -1.34 14.29
CA ILE A 364 1.90 -1.28 14.44
C ILE A 364 2.34 -1.83 15.81
N TYR A 365 1.62 -1.51 16.89
CA TYR A 365 1.93 -2.04 18.23
C TYR A 365 1.74 -3.56 18.30
N LEU A 366 0.61 -4.03 17.79
CA LEU A 366 0.25 -5.45 17.83
C LEU A 366 1.20 -6.29 16.97
N LEU A 367 1.68 -5.73 15.86
CA LEU A 367 2.71 -6.36 15.03
C LEU A 367 4.03 -6.52 15.80
N VAL A 368 4.45 -5.50 16.55
CA VAL A 368 5.66 -5.59 17.41
C VAL A 368 5.49 -6.66 18.48
N CYS A 369 4.30 -6.77 19.07
CA CYS A 369 3.99 -7.79 20.08
C CYS A 369 3.71 -9.19 19.48
N ASN A 370 3.78 -9.34 18.16
CA ASN A 370 3.52 -10.58 17.42
C ASN A 370 2.15 -11.23 17.70
N GLU A 371 1.12 -10.41 17.96
CA GLU A 371 -0.24 -10.89 18.23
C GLU A 371 -1.02 -11.12 16.93
N LEU A 372 -0.99 -12.37 16.45
CA LEU A 372 -1.67 -12.80 15.22
C LEU A 372 -3.19 -12.87 15.35
N ARG A 373 -3.74 -12.93 16.57
CA ARG A 373 -5.20 -13.10 16.81
C ARG A 373 -6.03 -11.95 16.24
N LEU A 374 -5.53 -10.73 16.36
CA LEU A 374 -6.26 -9.55 15.87
C LEU A 374 -6.31 -9.49 14.33
N MET A 375 -5.37 -10.14 13.64
CA MET A 375 -5.38 -10.23 12.18
C MET A 375 -6.50 -11.13 11.65
N ILE A 376 -6.88 -12.17 12.39
CA ILE A 376 -8.02 -13.02 12.04
C ILE A 376 -9.32 -12.23 12.27
N VAL A 377 -9.40 -11.49 13.38
CA VAL A 377 -10.55 -10.62 13.67
C VAL A 377 -10.69 -9.53 12.60
N SER A 378 -9.59 -8.91 12.15
CA SER A 378 -9.65 -7.92 11.07
C SER A 378 -10.18 -8.49 9.77
N LEU A 379 -9.82 -9.72 9.43
CA LEU A 379 -10.34 -10.39 8.23
C LEU A 379 -11.86 -10.56 8.30
N MET A 380 -12.36 -11.11 9.42
CA MET A 380 -13.78 -11.35 9.64
C MET A 380 -14.58 -10.03 9.59
N VAL A 381 -14.07 -8.99 10.25
CA VAL A 381 -14.72 -7.68 10.25
C VAL A 381 -14.68 -7.03 8.87
N SER A 382 -13.58 -7.16 8.11
CA SER A 382 -13.52 -6.64 6.74
C SER A 382 -14.53 -7.31 5.82
N THR A 383 -14.71 -8.63 5.90
CA THR A 383 -15.74 -9.34 5.15
C THR A 383 -17.15 -8.90 5.57
N LEU A 384 -17.40 -8.72 6.87
CA LEU A 384 -18.68 -8.24 7.38
C LEU A 384 -18.99 -6.81 6.87
N ILE A 385 -18.01 -5.91 6.89
CA ILE A 385 -18.15 -4.54 6.38
C ILE A 385 -18.54 -4.57 4.90
N LEU A 386 -17.91 -5.42 4.09
CA LEU A 386 -18.23 -5.52 2.66
C LEU A 386 -19.65 -6.06 2.43
N LEU A 387 -20.08 -7.07 3.21
CA LEU A 387 -21.44 -7.60 3.13
C LEU A 387 -22.49 -6.55 3.51
N ILE A 388 -22.28 -5.84 4.62
CA ILE A 388 -23.17 -4.76 5.06
C ILE A 388 -23.19 -3.63 4.02
N THR A 389 -22.02 -3.25 3.49
CA THR A 389 -21.93 -2.23 2.43
C THR A 389 -22.76 -2.64 1.21
N PHE A 390 -22.62 -3.88 0.76
CA PHE A 390 -23.39 -4.40 -0.37
C PHE A 390 -24.91 -4.34 -0.11
N VAL A 391 -25.37 -4.77 1.08
CA VAL A 391 -26.79 -4.69 1.47
C VAL A 391 -27.28 -3.24 1.48
N LEU A 392 -26.53 -2.30 2.07
CA LEU A 392 -26.91 -0.89 2.11
C LEU A 392 -27.00 -0.28 0.70
N MET A 393 -26.12 -0.68 -0.21
CA MET A 393 -26.19 -0.26 -1.62
C MET A 393 -27.45 -0.79 -2.32
N GLN A 394 -27.82 -2.06 -2.09
CA GLN A 394 -29.06 -2.64 -2.64
C GLN A 394 -30.30 -1.92 -2.11
N MET A 395 -30.27 -1.49 -0.85
CA MET A 395 -31.31 -0.66 -0.24
C MET A 395 -31.31 0.79 -0.73
N LYS A 396 -30.39 1.17 -1.63
CA LYS A 396 -30.22 2.52 -2.19
C LYS A 396 -30.05 3.61 -1.12
N VAL A 397 -29.39 3.26 -0.02
CA VAL A 397 -29.11 4.18 1.08
C VAL A 397 -28.04 5.20 0.66
N GLY A 398 -28.21 6.46 1.04
CA GLY A 398 -27.25 7.52 0.73
C GLY A 398 -25.80 7.21 1.15
N VAL A 399 -24.84 7.59 0.31
CA VAL A 399 -23.40 7.31 0.48
C VAL A 399 -22.84 7.75 1.84
N SER A 400 -23.32 8.86 2.38
CA SER A 400 -22.95 9.34 3.72
C SER A 400 -23.21 8.28 4.81
N LEU A 401 -24.36 7.61 4.77
CA LEU A 401 -24.71 6.61 5.78
C LEU A 401 -23.83 5.35 5.63
N ILE A 402 -23.47 4.96 4.40
CA ILE A 402 -22.53 3.86 4.15
C ILE A 402 -21.20 4.12 4.86
N PHE A 403 -20.67 5.35 4.77
CA PHE A 403 -19.45 5.72 5.47
C PHE A 403 -19.60 5.74 6.98
N ILE A 404 -20.70 6.30 7.50
CA ILE A 404 -20.97 6.31 8.95
C ILE A 404 -21.03 4.89 9.49
N VAL A 405 -21.81 4.00 8.86
CA VAL A 405 -21.95 2.60 9.28
C VAL A 405 -20.60 1.90 9.26
N ARG A 406 -19.81 2.07 8.19
CA ARG A 406 -18.46 1.51 8.12
C ARG A 406 -17.56 2.04 9.24
N GLY A 407 -17.56 3.34 9.50
CA GLY A 407 -16.78 3.95 10.58
C GLY A 407 -17.18 3.41 11.97
N ILE A 408 -18.48 3.23 12.22
CA ILE A 408 -18.99 2.66 13.47
C ILE A 408 -18.54 1.20 13.62
N ILE A 409 -18.63 0.39 12.56
CA ILE A 409 -18.20 -1.00 12.61
C ILE A 409 -16.69 -1.10 12.91
N VAL A 410 -15.87 -0.27 12.26
CA VAL A 410 -14.42 -0.21 12.54
C VAL A 410 -14.16 0.20 13.99
N LEU A 411 -14.87 1.21 14.49
CA LEU A 411 -14.73 1.67 15.88
C LEU A 411 -15.08 0.56 16.89
N VAL A 412 -16.25 -0.07 16.72
CA VAL A 412 -16.81 -1.01 17.70
C VAL A 412 -16.13 -2.38 17.63
N LEU A 413 -15.88 -2.90 16.42
CA LEU A 413 -15.38 -4.27 16.25
C LEU A 413 -13.87 -4.37 16.11
N LEU A 414 -13.16 -3.27 15.83
CA LEU A 414 -11.70 -3.28 15.72
C LEU A 414 -11.03 -2.36 16.72
N TYR A 415 -11.39 -1.09 16.75
CA TYR A 415 -10.67 -0.09 17.54
C TYR A 415 -10.80 -0.35 19.05
N ILE A 416 -12.03 -0.48 19.57
CA ILE A 416 -12.27 -0.76 21.00
C ILE A 416 -11.62 -2.08 21.45
N PRO A 417 -11.80 -3.22 20.73
CA PRO A 417 -11.12 -4.46 21.06
C PRO A 417 -9.59 -4.33 21.01
N ALA A 418 -9.03 -3.63 20.01
CA ALA A 418 -7.58 -3.43 19.92
C ALA A 418 -7.04 -2.68 21.14
N VAL A 419 -7.69 -1.60 21.58
CA VAL A 419 -7.31 -0.88 22.80
C VAL A 419 -7.38 -1.79 24.03
N TYR A 420 -8.40 -2.64 24.14
CA TYR A 420 -8.52 -3.60 25.22
C TYR A 420 -7.37 -4.64 25.21
N PHE A 421 -7.03 -5.20 24.04
CA PHE A 421 -5.91 -6.12 23.90
C PHE A 421 -4.58 -5.47 24.28
N VAL A 422 -4.33 -4.23 23.84
CA VAL A 422 -3.13 -3.47 24.21
C VAL A 422 -3.01 -3.32 25.72
N ARG A 423 -4.10 -3.00 26.43
CA ARG A 423 -4.11 -2.92 27.90
C ARG A 423 -3.84 -4.28 28.53
N LYS A 424 -4.51 -5.33 28.08
CA LYS A 424 -4.36 -6.68 28.64
C LYS A 424 -2.93 -7.21 28.55
N ILE A 425 -2.22 -6.96 27.44
CA ILE A 425 -0.81 -7.36 27.26
C ILE A 425 0.11 -6.71 28.31
N VAL A 426 -0.26 -5.50 28.74
CA VAL A 426 0.50 -4.70 29.70
C VAL A 426 0.18 -5.09 31.15
N ASP A 427 -1.05 -5.52 31.41
CA ASP A 427 -1.47 -5.97 32.74
C ASP A 427 -1.06 -7.43 33.04
N SER A 428 -0.86 -8.25 32.00
CA SER A 428 -0.44 -9.66 32.14
C SER A 428 1.07 -9.87 32.34
N ASN A 429 1.88 -8.80 32.35
CA ASN A 429 3.34 -8.82 32.50
C ASN A 429 3.79 -7.70 33.45
#